data_AF-A0A1M5L879-F1
#
_entry.id   AF-A0A1M5L879-F1
#
_cell.length_a   1.000
_cell.length_b   1.000
_cell.length_c   1.000
_cell.angle_alpha   90.00
_cell.angle_beta   90.00
_cell.angle_gamma   90.00
#
_symmetry.space_group_name_H-M   'P 1'
#
loop_
_entity.id
_entity.type
_entity.pdbx_description
1 polymer ?
#
loop_
_entity_poly.entity_id
_entity_poly.type
_entity_poly.pdbx_seq_one_letter_code
_entity_poly.pdbx_strand_id
1 'polypeptide(L)'
;MLGILLIFSIPIYGFGIWALYEPEESFFFLDRWRFKEISELSDIQIKLIRIGNVVGMILWTILLIYVAIDTFTPKPPFPTIDLKNNF
;
A
#
# COMPACT_ATOMS: atom_id res chain seq x y z
N MET A 1 -13.86 2.38 6.32
CA MET A 1 -12.37 2.33 6.26
C MET A 1 -11.82 2.87 4.95
N LEU A 2 -12.52 2.64 3.82
CA LEU A 2 -12.12 3.09 2.48
C LEU A 2 -11.67 4.57 2.38
N GLY A 3 -12.45 5.52 2.91
CA GLY A 3 -12.10 6.95 2.80
C GLY A 3 -10.75 7.32 3.40
N ILE A 4 -10.39 6.73 4.54
CA ILE A 4 -9.09 6.95 5.19
C ILE A 4 -7.98 6.37 4.31
N LEU A 5 -8.17 5.15 3.80
CA LEU A 5 -7.19 4.49 2.92
C LEU A 5 -6.95 5.28 1.63
N LEU A 6 -7.98 5.87 1.03
CA LEU A 6 -7.84 6.70 -0.17
C LEU A 6 -6.98 7.95 0.10
N ILE A 7 -7.19 8.62 1.24
CA ILE A 7 -6.40 9.80 1.61
C ILE A 7 -4.92 9.41 1.80
N PHE A 8 -4.64 8.33 2.52
CA PHE A 8 -3.27 7.84 2.71
C PHE A 8 -2.65 7.25 1.45
N SER A 9 -3.45 6.86 0.47
CA SER A 9 -2.93 6.34 -0.80
C SER A 9 -2.26 7.43 -1.63
N ILE A 10 -2.67 8.70 -1.50
CA ILE A 10 -2.08 9.81 -2.25
C ILE A 10 -0.56 9.92 -2.02
N PRO A 11 -0.06 10.05 -0.77
CA PRO A 11 1.38 10.09 -0.54
C PRO A 11 2.07 8.77 -0.88
N ILE A 12 1.40 7.62 -0.76
CA ILE A 12 1.98 6.31 -1.10
C ILE A 12 2.26 6.21 -2.60
N TYR A 13 1.29 6.56 -3.46
CA TYR A 13 1.51 6.60 -4.90
C TYR A 13 2.47 7.71 -5.29
N GLY A 14 2.40 8.87 -4.64
CA GLY A 14 3.37 9.95 -4.86
C GLY A 14 4.81 9.50 -4.60
N PHE A 15 5.04 8.85 -3.47
CA PHE A 15 6.35 8.29 -3.12
C PHE A 15 6.76 7.16 -4.07
N GLY A 16 5.84 6.24 -4.40
CA GLY A 16 6.12 5.14 -5.32
C GLY A 16 6.50 5.61 -6.71
N ILE A 17 5.82 6.64 -7.24
CA ILE A 17 6.14 7.27 -8.51
C ILE A 17 7.50 7.97 -8.44
N TRP A 18 7.74 8.78 -7.40
CA TRP A 18 9.02 9.45 -7.19
C TRP A 18 10.18 8.45 -7.15
N ALA A 19 10.00 7.33 -6.46
CA ALA A 19 11.00 6.27 -6.34
C ALA A 19 11.29 5.50 -7.65
N LEU A 20 10.44 5.63 -8.68
CA LEU A 20 10.75 5.11 -10.01
C LEU A 20 11.73 6.02 -10.76
N TYR A 21 11.55 7.33 -10.65
CA TYR A 21 12.40 8.33 -11.31
C TYR A 21 13.73 8.50 -10.57
N GLU A 22 13.67 8.64 -9.24
CA GLU A 22 14.83 8.90 -8.36
C GLU A 22 14.93 7.78 -7.28
N PRO A 23 15.32 6.56 -7.69
CA PRO A 23 15.39 5.41 -6.79
C PRO A 23 16.42 5.57 -5.67
N GLU A 24 17.51 6.29 -5.93
CA GLU A 24 18.56 6.52 -4.91
C GLU A 24 18.10 7.52 -3.85
N GLU A 25 17.57 8.67 -4.27
CA GLU A 25 17.09 9.69 -3.33
C GLU A 25 15.92 9.18 -2.49
N SER A 26 14.98 8.48 -3.13
CA SER A 26 13.83 7.91 -2.42
C SER A 26 14.23 6.81 -1.41
N PHE A 27 15.25 6.00 -1.71
CA PHE A 27 15.76 5.00 -0.79
C PHE A 27 16.37 5.62 0.47
N PHE A 28 17.08 6.73 0.34
CA PHE A 28 17.70 7.43 1.46
C PHE A 28 16.82 8.53 2.08
N PHE A 29 15.59 8.75 1.62
CA PHE A 29 14.76 9.89 2.03
C PHE A 29 14.64 10.05 3.55
N LEU A 30 14.41 8.94 4.27
CA LEU A 30 14.32 8.91 5.75
C LEU A 30 15.61 8.44 6.44
N ASP A 31 16.66 8.17 5.68
CA ASP A 31 17.94 7.71 6.22
C ASP A 31 19.10 8.69 5.92
N ARG A 32 18.81 9.81 5.23
CA ARG A 32 19.81 10.82 4.81
C ARG A 32 20.61 11.41 5.97
N TRP A 33 20.02 11.46 7.17
CA TRP A 33 20.69 12.00 8.37
C TRP A 33 21.61 10.99 9.04
N ARG A 34 21.53 9.70 8.68
CA ARG A 34 22.36 8.64 9.27
C ARG A 34 23.76 8.61 8.68
N PHE A 35 23.93 9.08 7.46
CA PHE A 35 25.18 8.94 6.72
C PHE A 35 25.89 10.29 6.56
N LYS A 36 27.22 10.29 6.72
CA LYS A 36 28.06 11.48 6.53
C LYS A 36 28.21 11.82 5.04
N GLU A 37 28.19 10.80 4.18
CA GLU A 37 28.22 10.86 2.73
C GLU A 37 27.17 9.88 2.19
N ILE A 38 26.51 10.22 1.08
CA ILE A 38 25.48 9.37 0.49
C ILE A 38 26.16 8.12 -0.08
N SER A 39 25.74 6.94 0.40
CA SER A 39 26.25 5.67 -0.14
C SER A 39 25.75 5.49 -1.56
N GLU A 40 26.65 5.22 -2.50
CA GLU A 40 26.27 4.83 -3.86
C GLU A 40 25.58 3.46 -3.83
N LEU A 41 24.44 3.36 -4.50
CA LEU A 41 23.72 2.09 -4.65
C LEU A 41 24.24 1.36 -5.89
N SER A 42 24.34 0.04 -5.80
CA SER A 42 24.64 -0.78 -6.98
C SER A 42 23.47 -0.80 -7.96
N ASP A 43 23.76 -0.99 -9.25
CA ASP A 43 22.75 -1.10 -10.31
C ASP A 43 21.66 -2.14 -10.02
N ILE A 44 22.05 -3.25 -9.38
CA ILE A 44 21.13 -4.32 -9.00
C ILE A 44 20.15 -3.84 -7.92
N GLN A 45 20.64 -3.10 -6.92
CA GLN A 45 19.78 -2.53 -5.87
C GLN A 45 18.81 -1.50 -6.45
N ILE A 46 19.29 -0.62 -7.33
CA ILE A 46 18.46 0.37 -8.04
C ILE A 46 17.34 -0.33 -8.83
N LYS A 47 17.69 -1.39 -9.57
CA LYS A 47 16.73 -2.17 -10.33
C LYS A 47 15.70 -2.86 -9.42
N LEU A 48 16.14 -3.38 -8.27
CA LEU A 48 15.25 -4.01 -7.30
C LEU A 48 14.30 -2.99 -6.65
N ILE A 49 14.77 -1.78 -6.33
CA ILE A 49 13.94 -0.69 -5.79
C ILE A 49 12.84 -0.31 -6.80
N ARG A 50 13.19 -0.17 -8.08
CA ARG A 50 12.20 0.15 -9.13
C ARG A 50 11.15 -0.95 -9.28
N ILE A 51 11.58 -2.20 -9.44
CA ILE A 51 10.65 -3.34 -9.58
C ILE A 51 9.80 -3.50 -8.32
N GLY A 52 10.42 -3.40 -7.15
CA GLY A 52 9.75 -3.47 -5.86
C GLY A 52 8.67 -2.40 -5.70
N ASN A 53 8.94 -1.16 -6.13
CA ASN A 53 7.95 -0.09 -6.12
C ASN A 53 6.78 -0.36 -7.09
N VAL A 54 7.05 -0.84 -8.31
CA VAL A 54 5.97 -1.21 -9.24
C VAL A 54 5.09 -2.31 -8.62
N VAL A 55 5.70 -3.37 -8.11
CA VAL A 55 4.98 -4.48 -7.47
C VAL A 55 4.20 -3.98 -6.25
N GLY A 56 4.82 -3.13 -5.42
CA GLY A 56 4.18 -2.52 -4.26
C GLY A 56 2.93 -1.71 -4.63
N MET A 57 3.01 -0.88 -5.67
CA MET A 57 1.86 -0.11 -6.17
C MET A 57 0.74 -1.01 -6.71
N ILE A 58 1.08 -2.11 -7.39
CA ILE A 58 0.09 -3.09 -7.86
C ILE A 58 -0.62 -3.74 -6.68
N LEU A 59 0.13 -4.23 -5.69
CA LEU A 59 -0.44 -4.85 -4.48
C LEU A 59 -1.29 -3.85 -3.68
N TRP A 60 -0.85 -2.60 -3.57
CA TRP A 60 -1.62 -1.54 -2.92
C TRP A 60 -2.95 -1.29 -3.63
N THR A 61 -2.93 -1.28 -4.97
CA THR A 61 -4.13 -1.12 -5.79
C THR A 61 -5.13 -2.28 -5.57
N ILE A 62 -4.63 -3.52 -5.53
CA ILE A 62 -5.45 -4.70 -5.25
C ILE A 62 -6.12 -4.58 -3.87
N LEU A 63 -5.37 -4.13 -2.85
CA LEU A 63 -5.91 -3.90 -1.51
C LEU A 63 -7.02 -2.84 -1.51
N LEU A 64 -6.83 -1.72 -2.23
CA LEU A 64 -7.87 -0.68 -2.35
C LEU A 64 -9.14 -1.22 -3.00
N ILE A 65 -9.01 -2.03 -4.05
CA ILE A 65 -10.16 -2.67 -4.71
C ILE A 65 -10.88 -3.59 -3.73
N TYR A 66 -10.14 -4.43 -3.00
CA TYR A 66 -10.72 -5.34 -2.00
C TYR A 66 -11.51 -4.58 -0.93
N VAL A 67 -10.92 -3.52 -0.37
CA VAL A 67 -11.60 -2.71 0.66
C VAL A 67 -12.79 -1.93 0.09
N ALA A 68 -12.72 -1.51 -1.17
CA ALA A 68 -13.85 -0.89 -1.84
C ALA A 68 -15.02 -1.87 -1.97
N ILE A 69 -14.76 -3.11 -2.41
CA ILE A 69 -15.78 -4.15 -2.51
C ILE A 69 -16.41 -4.42 -1.14
N ASP A 70 -15.61 -4.61 -0.08
CA ASP A 70 -16.12 -4.81 1.28
C ASP A 70 -16.98 -3.64 1.77
N THR A 71 -16.58 -2.41 1.43
CA THR A 71 -17.32 -1.20 1.84
C THR A 71 -18.68 -1.08 1.17
N PHE A 72 -18.80 -1.52 -0.09
CA PHE A 72 -20.06 -1.41 -0.86
C PHE A 72 -20.90 -2.70 -0.87
N THR A 73 -20.37 -3.82 -0.34
CA THR A 73 -21.11 -5.08 -0.24
C THR A 73 -21.86 -5.12 1.09
N PRO A 74 -23.19 -5.20 1.09
CA PRO A 74 -23.96 -5.35 2.32
C PRO A 74 -23.57 -6.65 3.02
N LYS A 75 -23.37 -6.60 4.34
CA LYS A 75 -23.13 -7.81 5.12
C LYS A 75 -24.38 -8.68 5.08
N PRO A 76 -24.23 -10.02 4.99
CA PRO A 76 -25.38 -10.90 5.10
C PRO A 76 -26.10 -10.64 6.43
N PRO A 77 -27.44 -10.78 6.47
CA PRO A 77 -28.18 -10.63 7.71
C PRO A 77 -27.64 -11.62 8.75
N PHE A 78 -27.66 -11.21 10.01
CA PHE A 78 -27.27 -12.08 11.11
C PHE A 78 -28.09 -13.38 11.07
N PRO A 79 -27.50 -14.53 11.44
CA PRO A 79 -28.26 -15.77 11.56
C PRO A 79 -29.38 -15.54 12.57
N THR A 80 -30.63 -15.59 12.12
CA THR A 80 -31.79 -15.52 13.00
C THR A 80 -31.89 -16.86 13.72
N ILE A 81 -31.73 -16.84 15.04
CA ILE A 81 -32.04 -17.99 15.89
C ILE A 81 -33.56 -18.19 15.81
N ASP A 82 -33.98 -19.26 15.14
CA ASP A 82 -35.41 -19.61 15.04
C ASP A 82 -35.89 -20.16 16.39
N LEU A 83 -36.38 -19.26 17.24
CA LEU A 83 -36.92 -19.59 18.57
C LEU A 83 -38.24 -20.39 18.48
N LYS A 84 -38.82 -20.54 17.28
CA LYS A 84 -40.11 -21.21 17.09
C LYS A 84 -40.03 -22.74 17.23
N ASN A 85 -38.83 -23.33 17.11
CA ASN A 85 -38.63 -24.78 17.18
C ASN A 85 -38.05 -25.27 18.51
N ASN A 86 -37.93 -24.39 19.52
CA ASN A 86 -37.30 -24.68 20.82
C ASN A 86 -38.28 -24.65 22.02
N PHE A 87 -39.59 -24.67 21.77
CA PHE A 87 -40.64 -24.80 22.80
C PHE A 87 -41.67 -25.87 22.40
#